data_AF-A0A419X4K4-F1
#
_entry.id   AF-A0A419X4K4-F1
#
_cell.length_a   1.000
_cell.length_b   1.000
_cell.length_c   1.000
_cell.angle_alpha   90.00
_cell.angle_beta   90.00
_cell.angle_gamma   90.00
#
_symmetry.space_group_name_H-M   'P 1'
#
loop_
_entity.id
_entity.type
_entity.pdbx_description
1 polymer ?
#
loop_
_entity_poly.entity_id
_entity_poly.type
_entity_poly.pdbx_seq_one_letter_code
_entity_poly.pdbx_strand_id
1 'polypeptide(L)'
;MTINLNGKWKNQYNSEMDLAVVDNRVSGTFQTAIGQPSFEEKFEISGKINNNVIAFMVDFGKYGSLACWTGRFELDEMGPVIHTMWHLSQSEGGEEEQMAKAILTGVGTFRKP
;
A
#
# COMPACT_ATOMS: atom_id res chain seq x y z
N MET A 1 -6.23 23.18 4.25
CA MET A 1 -5.09 22.98 3.34
C MET A 1 -5.26 21.63 2.65
N THR A 2 -4.97 21.55 1.37
CA THR A 2 -5.04 20.29 0.61
C THR A 2 -3.64 19.70 0.52
N ILE A 3 -3.43 18.51 1.07
CA ILE A 3 -2.14 17.80 0.97
C ILE A 3 -2.06 17.18 -0.42
N ASN A 4 -1.00 17.50 -1.17
CA ASN A 4 -0.77 16.88 -2.47
C ASN A 4 -0.20 15.47 -2.29
N LEU A 5 -0.98 14.46 -2.66
CA LEU A 5 -0.57 13.06 -2.57
C LEU A 5 0.12 12.53 -3.83
N ASN A 6 0.17 13.30 -4.92
CA ASN A 6 0.81 12.87 -6.16
C ASN A 6 2.33 12.66 -5.99
N GLY A 7 2.88 11.75 -6.78
CA GLY A 7 4.30 11.43 -6.86
C GLY A 7 4.75 10.35 -5.88
N LYS A 8 6.06 10.28 -5.68
CA LYS A 8 6.71 9.21 -4.92
C LYS A 8 6.47 9.27 -3.41
N TRP A 9 6.43 8.10 -2.80
CA TRP A 9 6.32 7.84 -1.37
C TRP A 9 7.14 6.60 -1.00
N LYS A 10 7.69 6.57 0.21
CA LYS A 10 8.50 5.46 0.72
C LYS A 10 8.10 5.12 2.15
N ASN A 11 7.98 3.83 2.47
CA ASN A 11 7.67 3.39 3.82
C ASN A 11 8.92 3.05 4.64
N GLN A 12 8.69 2.69 5.90
CA GLN A 12 9.74 2.29 6.85
C GLN A 12 10.54 1.04 6.45
N TYR A 13 10.05 0.25 5.49
CA TYR A 13 10.71 -0.94 4.95
C TYR A 13 11.40 -0.69 3.62
N ASN A 14 11.44 0.56 3.15
CA ASN A 14 11.92 0.98 1.83
C ASN A 14 11.04 0.57 0.64
N SER A 15 9.82 0.05 0.85
CA SER A 15 8.86 -0.12 -0.24
C SER A 15 8.43 1.26 -0.75
N GLU A 16 8.25 1.36 -2.06
CA GLU A 16 7.97 2.63 -2.74
C GLU A 16 6.60 2.61 -3.42
N MET A 17 5.96 3.77 -3.44
CA MET A 17 4.76 4.02 -4.23
C MET A 17 4.99 5.23 -5.11
N ASP A 18 4.39 5.25 -6.30
CA ASP A 18 4.27 6.45 -7.11
C ASP A 18 2.78 6.66 -7.40
N LEU A 19 2.19 7.67 -6.75
CA LEU A 19 0.75 7.89 -6.75
C LEU A 19 0.33 8.96 -7.75
N ALA A 20 -0.79 8.72 -8.41
CA ALA A 20 -1.55 9.72 -9.15
C ALA A 20 -2.97 9.82 -8.53
N VAL A 21 -3.40 11.04 -8.22
CA VAL A 21 -4.70 11.33 -7.63
C VAL A 21 -5.49 12.29 -8.51
N VAL A 22 -6.63 11.80 -9.02
CA VAL A 22 -7.58 12.56 -9.85
C VAL A 22 -8.98 12.31 -9.32
N ASP A 23 -9.73 13.36 -9.01
CA ASP A 23 -11.12 13.28 -8.50
C ASP A 23 -11.30 12.27 -7.35
N ASN A 24 -10.40 12.31 -6.36
CA ASN A 24 -10.35 11.39 -5.22
C ASN A 24 -10.15 9.90 -5.59
N ARG A 25 -9.82 9.57 -6.84
CA ARG A 25 -9.36 8.24 -7.23
C ARG A 25 -7.85 8.19 -7.09
N VAL A 26 -7.35 7.10 -6.52
CA VAL A 26 -5.92 6.84 -6.36
C VAL A 26 -5.56 5.77 -7.38
N SER A 27 -4.52 6.04 -8.16
CA SER A 27 -3.87 5.09 -9.05
C SER A 27 -2.36 5.19 -8.89
N GLY A 28 -1.60 4.23 -9.42
CA GLY A 28 -0.15 4.34 -9.39
C GLY A 28 0.55 2.99 -9.48
N THR A 29 1.79 2.96 -9.00
CA THR A 29 2.56 1.73 -8.88
C THR A 29 3.12 1.55 -7.48
N PHE A 30 3.15 0.30 -7.01
CA PHE A 30 3.77 -0.13 -5.77
C PHE A 30 4.96 -1.04 -6.07
N GLN A 31 6.09 -0.82 -5.40
CA GLN A 31 7.26 -1.70 -5.42
C GLN A 31 7.57 -2.11 -3.98
N THR A 32 7.48 -3.40 -3.69
CA THR A 32 7.83 -3.92 -2.36
C THR A 32 9.34 -4.04 -2.21
N ALA A 33 9.86 -3.74 -1.01
CA ALA A 33 11.25 -4.01 -0.64
C ALA A 33 11.40 -5.23 0.29
N ILE A 34 10.28 -5.92 0.58
CA ILE A 34 10.22 -7.10 1.43
C ILE A 34 9.31 -8.17 0.81
N GLY A 35 9.53 -9.43 1.17
CA GLY A 35 8.76 -10.57 0.64
C GLY A 35 9.55 -11.39 -0.37
N GLN A 36 8.85 -12.06 -1.27
CA GLN A 36 9.36 -12.96 -2.30
C GLN A 36 8.56 -12.74 -3.60
N PRO A 37 9.06 -13.13 -4.79
CA PRO A 37 10.38 -13.72 -5.06
C PRO A 37 11.46 -12.69 -5.43
N SER A 38 11.09 -11.46 -5.80
CA SER A 38 12.01 -10.36 -6.13
C SER A 38 11.38 -9.01 -5.79
N PHE A 39 12.21 -7.96 -5.77
CA PHE A 39 11.81 -6.59 -5.40
C PHE A 39 11.88 -5.61 -6.57
N GLU A 40 12.17 -6.09 -7.78
CA GLU A 40 12.37 -5.23 -8.97
C GLU A 40 11.05 -4.84 -9.63
N GLU A 41 10.00 -5.62 -9.36
CA GLU A 41 8.72 -5.48 -10.04
C GLU A 41 7.80 -4.46 -9.40
N LYS A 42 7.00 -3.84 -10.27
CA LYS A 42 6.00 -2.85 -9.90
C LYS A 42 4.61 -3.41 -10.17
N PHE A 43 3.71 -3.16 -9.23
CA PHE A 43 2.34 -3.62 -9.24
C PHE A 43 1.40 -2.44 -9.24
N GLU A 44 0.24 -2.57 -9.88
CA GLU A 44 -0.71 -1.47 -9.97
C GLU A 44 -1.34 -1.16 -8.61
N ILE A 45 -1.48 0.13 -8.34
CA ILE A 45 -2.28 0.66 -7.24
C ILE A 45 -3.64 1.08 -7.79
N SER A 46 -4.71 0.70 -7.10
CA SER A 46 -6.06 1.24 -7.33
C SER A 46 -6.73 1.55 -6.00
N GLY A 47 -7.37 2.71 -5.87
CA GLY A 47 -7.92 3.14 -4.61
C GLY A 47 -8.73 4.42 -4.68
N LYS A 48 -9.04 4.97 -3.51
CA LYS A 48 -9.77 6.21 -3.36
C LYS A 48 -9.41 6.98 -2.10
N ILE A 49 -9.78 8.25 -2.09
CA ILE A 49 -9.70 9.16 -0.96
C ILE A 49 -11.11 9.60 -0.57
N ASN A 50 -11.33 9.80 0.73
CA ASN A 50 -12.48 10.51 1.25
C ASN A 50 -12.01 11.43 2.38
N ASN A 51 -12.07 12.75 2.16
CA ASN A 51 -11.42 13.74 3.03
C ASN A 51 -9.93 13.42 3.23
N ASN A 52 -9.50 13.14 4.47
CA ASN A 52 -8.13 12.77 4.81
C ASN A 52 -7.94 11.25 5.00
N VAL A 53 -8.94 10.45 4.63
CA VAL A 53 -8.89 8.98 4.67
C VAL A 53 -8.54 8.46 3.29
N ILE A 54 -7.65 7.47 3.23
CA ILE A 54 -7.21 6.82 2.00
C ILE A 54 -7.38 5.30 2.11
N ALA A 55 -7.81 4.68 1.03
CA ALA A 55 -7.83 3.24 0.87
C ALA A 55 -7.30 2.88 -0.52
N PHE A 56 -6.41 1.91 -0.62
CA PHE A 56 -5.92 1.42 -1.91
C PHE A 56 -5.56 -0.06 -1.83
N MET A 57 -5.58 -0.73 -2.97
CA MET A 57 -5.14 -2.10 -3.12
C MET A 57 -3.98 -2.20 -4.11
N VAL A 58 -3.19 -3.25 -3.94
CA VAL A 58 -2.15 -3.68 -4.87
C VAL A 58 -2.45 -5.12 -5.26
N ASP A 59 -2.55 -5.34 -6.57
CA ASP A 59 -2.77 -6.67 -7.15
C ASP A 59 -1.43 -7.35 -7.44
N PHE A 60 -1.07 -8.31 -6.60
CA PHE A 60 0.07 -9.19 -6.83
C PHE A 60 -0.37 -10.48 -7.53
N GLY A 61 -1.42 -10.46 -8.34
CA GLY A 61 -2.17 -11.64 -8.83
C GLY A 61 -1.35 -12.72 -9.51
N LYS A 62 -0.22 -12.37 -10.14
CA LYS A 62 0.75 -13.36 -10.67
C LYS A 62 1.41 -14.22 -9.58
N TYR A 63 1.33 -13.78 -8.33
CA TYR A 63 1.78 -14.44 -7.11
C TYR A 63 0.60 -14.83 -6.20
N GLY A 64 -0.64 -14.82 -6.72
CA GLY A 64 -1.81 -15.29 -5.98
C GLY A 64 -2.10 -14.48 -4.71
N SER A 65 -1.89 -13.17 -4.70
CA SER A 65 -2.21 -12.37 -3.51
C SER A 65 -2.66 -10.95 -3.81
N LEU A 66 -3.43 -10.39 -2.87
CA LEU A 66 -3.92 -9.03 -2.88
C LEU A 66 -3.58 -8.38 -1.55
N ALA A 67 -2.96 -7.21 -1.59
CA ALA A 67 -2.80 -6.39 -0.40
C ALA A 67 -3.67 -5.15 -0.47
N CYS A 68 -4.35 -4.82 0.62
CA CYS A 68 -5.07 -3.57 0.75
C CYS A 68 -4.53 -2.77 1.92
N TRP A 69 -4.43 -1.47 1.74
CA TRP A 69 -4.09 -0.49 2.75
C TRP A 69 -5.30 0.38 3.02
N THR A 70 -5.55 0.65 4.29
CA THR A 70 -6.51 1.67 4.74
C THR A 70 -5.87 2.54 5.80
N GLY A 71 -6.16 3.83 5.76
CA GLY A 71 -5.46 4.77 6.60
C GLY A 71 -5.90 6.21 6.44
N ARG A 72 -5.05 7.11 6.92
CA ARG A 72 -5.23 8.56 6.84
C ARG A 72 -3.93 9.25 6.49
N PHE A 73 -4.04 10.45 5.97
CA PHE A 73 -2.89 11.31 5.70
C PHE A 73 -3.04 12.66 6.38
N GLU A 74 -1.91 13.24 6.77
CA GLU A 74 -1.83 14.52 7.45
C GLU A 74 -0.47 15.19 7.22
N LEU A 75 -0.32 16.39 7.78
CA LEU A 75 0.94 17.13 7.79
C LEU A 75 1.47 17.09 9.23
N ASP A 76 2.66 16.52 9.44
CA ASP A 76 3.36 16.55 10.71
C ASP A 76 4.58 17.49 10.64
N GLU A 77 5.40 17.50 11.70
CA GLU A 77 6.60 18.33 11.80
C GLU A 77 7.64 18.06 10.70
N MET A 78 7.60 16.87 10.08
CA MET A 78 8.49 16.45 9.00
C MET A 78 7.85 16.60 7.62
N GLY A 79 6.57 16.98 7.54
CA GLY A 79 5.84 17.19 6.30
C GLY A 79 4.71 16.16 6.07
N PRO A 80 4.30 15.94 4.80
CA PRO A 80 3.21 15.03 4.49
C PRO A 80 3.52 13.58 4.87
N VAL A 81 2.56 12.93 5.53
CA VAL A 81 2.67 11.53 5.95
C VAL A 81 1.37 10.78 5.68
N ILE A 82 1.49 9.51 5.28
CA ILE A 82 0.36 8.59 5.13
C ILE A 82 0.53 7.46 6.14
N HIS A 83 -0.38 7.35 7.10
CA HIS A 83 -0.44 6.28 8.09
C HIS A 83 -1.47 5.25 7.66
N THR A 84 -1.06 3.98 7.53
CA THR A 84 -1.92 2.90 7.05
C THR A 84 -1.75 1.65 7.88
N MET A 85 -2.82 0.86 7.98
CA MET A 85 -2.71 -0.58 8.20
C MET A 85 -2.93 -1.28 6.86
N TRP A 86 -2.33 -2.46 6.71
CA TRP A 86 -2.55 -3.31 5.55
C TRP A 86 -2.95 -4.71 5.95
N HIS A 87 -3.65 -5.37 5.03
CA HIS A 87 -3.83 -6.80 5.05
C HIS A 87 -3.43 -7.38 3.68
N LEU A 88 -2.70 -8.49 3.68
CA LEU A 88 -2.32 -9.26 2.49
C LEU A 88 -3.06 -10.58 2.55
N SER A 89 -3.96 -10.81 1.60
CA SER A 89 -4.68 -12.08 1.44
C SER A 89 -4.03 -12.90 0.33
N GLN A 90 -3.73 -14.16 0.62
CA GLN A 90 -3.09 -15.09 -0.30
C GLN A 90 -4.09 -16.18 -0.73
N SER A 91 -4.11 -16.52 -2.02
CA SER A 91 -4.99 -17.55 -2.59
C SER A 91 -4.54 -18.96 -2.25
N GLU A 92 -3.25 -19.17 -2.02
CA GLU A 92 -2.69 -20.45 -1.57
C GLU A 92 -2.19 -20.29 -0.13
N GLY A 93 -2.96 -20.86 0.79
CA GLY A 93 -2.38 -21.52 1.96
C GLY A 93 -2.54 -23.01 1.71
N GLY A 94 -1.52 -23.81 2.01
CA GLY A 94 -1.70 -25.25 2.20
C GLY A 94 -2.69 -25.56 3.34
N GLU A 95 -2.73 -26.83 3.75
CA GLU A 95 -3.52 -27.43 4.85
C GLU A 95 -4.16 -26.44 5.84
N GLU A 96 -5.40 -26.68 6.28
CA GLU A 96 -6.28 -25.86 7.15
C GLU A 96 -5.60 -24.93 8.19
N GLU A 97 -4.48 -25.35 8.79
CA GLU A 97 -3.65 -24.54 9.70
C GLU A 97 -2.93 -23.34 9.03
N GLN A 98 -2.66 -23.39 7.71
CA GLN A 98 -2.11 -22.28 6.91
C GLN A 98 -3.19 -21.30 6.44
N MET A 99 -4.47 -21.69 6.41
CA MET A 99 -5.58 -20.75 6.14
C MET A 99 -5.68 -19.67 7.22
N ALA A 100 -5.42 -20.03 8.48
CA ALA A 100 -5.32 -19.05 9.57
C ALA A 100 -4.17 -18.04 9.38
N LYS A 101 -3.16 -18.38 8.56
CA LYS A 101 -2.02 -17.52 8.17
C LYS A 101 -2.16 -16.91 6.77
N ALA A 102 -3.25 -17.19 6.06
CA ALA A 102 -3.47 -16.72 4.69
C ALA A 102 -3.72 -15.21 4.61
N ILE A 103 -4.05 -14.59 5.75
CA ILE A 103 -4.16 -13.14 5.89
C ILE A 103 -3.04 -12.65 6.80
N LEU A 104 -2.10 -11.90 6.24
CA LEU A 104 -1.09 -11.18 6.99
C LEU A 104 -1.57 -9.74 7.21
N THR A 105 -1.15 -9.10 8.30
CA THR A 105 -1.43 -7.69 8.54
C THR A 105 -0.21 -6.97 9.09
N GLY A 106 -0.17 -5.66 8.90
CA GLY A 106 0.86 -4.81 9.46
C GLY A 106 0.55 -3.33 9.25
N VAL A 107 1.53 -2.49 9.55
CA VAL A 107 1.45 -1.03 9.41
C VAL A 107 2.36 -0.58 8.28
N GLY A 108 1.93 0.43 7.52
CA GLY A 108 2.76 1.16 6.56
C GLY A 108 2.70 2.66 6.86
N THR A 109 3.85 3.26 7.16
CA THR A 109 3.96 4.72 7.30
C THR A 109 4.78 5.23 6.14
N PHE A 110 4.14 5.98 5.23
CA PHE A 110 4.78 6.46 4.02
C PHE A 110 5.08 7.95 4.09
N ARG A 111 6.28 8.34 3.64
CA ARG A 111 6.75 9.73 3.55
C ARG A 111 7.32 10.02 2.17
N LYS A 112 7.46 11.30 1.82
CA LYS A 112 8.21 11.70 0.63
C LYS A 112 9.70 11.32 0.79
N PRO A 113 10.35 10.79 -0.26
CA PRO A 113 11.77 10.44 -0.23
C PRO A 113 12.68 11.68 -0.19
#